data_AF-A0A1G9EN68-F1
#
_entry.id   AF-A0A1G9EN68-F1
#
_cell.length_a   1.000
_cell.length_b   1.000
_cell.length_c   1.000
_cell.angle_alpha   90.00
_cell.angle_beta   90.00
_cell.angle_gamma   90.00
#
_symmetry.space_group_name_H-M   'P 1'
#
loop_
_entity.id
_entity.type
_entity.pdbx_description
1 polymer ?
#
loop_
_entity_poly.entity_id
_entity_poly.type
_entity_poly.pdbx_seq_one_letter_code
_entity_poly.pdbx_strand_id
1 'polypeptide(L)' 'MTNPDPMAEIRASFFIECDELLEALQDGLTQIDEGAADDETVNVCFRAVHSIKGGAGAFGLDELVRFAHR' A
#
# COMPACT_ATOMS: atom_id res chain seq x y z
N MET A 1 -6.62 29.81 14.79
CA MET A 1 -6.84 28.40 14.41
C MET A 1 -6.51 28.29 12.94
N THR A 2 -5.35 27.72 12.60
CA THR A 2 -5.01 27.42 11.21
C THR A 2 -5.90 26.28 10.76
N ASN A 3 -6.70 26.52 9.71
CA ASN A 3 -7.43 25.46 9.02
C ASN A 3 -6.40 24.47 8.47
N PRO A 4 -6.50 23.15 8.74
CA PRO A 4 -5.58 22.19 8.17
C PRO A 4 -5.61 22.26 6.64
N ASP A 5 -4.44 22.14 6.02
CA ASP A 5 -4.30 22.04 4.58
C ASP A 5 -5.00 20.75 4.11
N PRO A 6 -6.05 20.82 3.27
CA PRO A 6 -6.77 19.63 2.80
C PRO A 6 -5.85 18.59 2.17
N MET A 7 -4.76 19.01 1.53
CA MET A 7 -3.79 18.09 0.94
C MET A 7 -3.04 17.28 2.01
N ALA A 8 -2.78 17.88 3.17
CA ALA A 8 -2.14 17.20 4.28
C ALA A 8 -3.05 16.12 4.90
N GLU A 9 -4.37 16.36 4.95
CA GLU A 9 -5.35 15.39 5.43
C GLU A 9 -5.50 14.20 4.47
N ILE A 10 -5.59 14.45 3.16
CA ILE A 10 -5.65 13.38 2.15
C ILE A 10 -4.36 12.55 2.19
N ARG A 11 -3.20 13.19 2.33
CA ARG A 11 -1.93 12.48 2.47
C ARG A 11 -1.86 11.65 3.75
N ALA A 12 -2.42 12.12 4.85
CA ALA A 12 -2.52 11.33 6.08
C ALA A 12 -3.42 10.10 5.87
N SER A 13 -4.55 10.27 5.17
CA SER A 13 -5.43 9.15 4.80
C SER A 13 -4.72 8.11 3.92
N PHE A 14 -3.87 8.55 2.99
CA PHE A 14 -3.06 7.65 2.17
C PHE A 14 -2.10 6.79 3.02
N PHE A 15 -1.46 7.36 4.04
CA PHE A 15 -0.59 6.57 4.92
C PHE A 15 -1.38 5.58 5.79
N ILE A 16 -2.58 5.94 6.23
CA ILE A 16 -3.48 5.01 6.92
C ILE A 16 -3.86 3.84 5.99
N GLU A 17 -4.23 4.12 4.75
CA GLU A 17 -4.51 3.08 3.74
C GLU A 17 -3.27 2.21 3.48
N CYS A 18 -2.06 2.79 3.46
CA CYS A 18 -0.83 2.01 3.32
C CYS A 18 -0.65 1.00 4.46
N ASP A 19 -0.97 1.37 5.70
CA ASP A 19 -0.88 0.44 6.84
C ASP A 19 -1.83 -0.76 6.67
N GLU A 20 -3.07 -0.51 6.24
CA GLU A 20 -4.06 -1.57 5.95
C GLU A 20 -3.61 -2.49 4.80
N LEU A 21 -3.04 -1.91 3.74
CA LEU A 21 -2.52 -2.67 2.60
C LEU A 21 -1.28 -3.48 2.97
N LEU A 22 -0.42 -2.97 3.86
CA LEU A 22 0.75 -3.68 4.36
C LEU A 22 0.36 -4.86 5.25
N GLU A 23 -0.69 -4.72 6.08
CA GLU A 23 -1.25 -5.83 6.85
C GLU A 23 -1.78 -6.94 5.92
N ALA A 24 -2.58 -6.58 4.91
CA ALA A 24 -3.08 -7.54 3.93
C ALA A 24 -1.94 -8.22 3.13
N LEU A 25 -0.88 -7.47 2.80
CA LEU A 25 0.31 -8.02 2.16
C LEU A 25 1.02 -9.01 3.08
N GLN A 26 1.20 -8.67 4.36
CA GLN A 26 1.86 -9.53 5.33
C GLN A 26 1.09 -10.85 5.55
N ASP A 27 -0.23 -10.79 5.64
CA ASP A 27 -1.08 -11.98 5.77
C ASP A 27 -1.00 -12.86 4.51
N GLY A 28 -1.01 -12.24 3.33
CA GLY A 28 -0.84 -12.97 2.07
C GLY A 28 0.53 -13.64 1.95
N LEU A 29 1.59 -12.93 2.34
CA LEU A 29 2.95 -13.49 2.35
C LEU A 29 3.11 -14.63 3.36
N THR A 30 2.46 -14.54 4.51
CA THR A 30 2.45 -15.62 5.52
C THR A 30 1.77 -16.87 4.96
N GLN A 31 0.63 -16.73 4.29
CA GLN A 31 -0.05 -17.87 3.64
C GLN A 31 0.79 -18.50 2.52
N ILE A 32 1.56 -17.69 1.78
CA ILE A 32 2.50 -18.18 0.77
C ILE A 32 3.63 -18.99 1.43
N ASP A 33 4.21 -18.47 2.52
CA ASP A 33 5.31 -19.14 3.25
C ASP A 33 4.85 -20.48 3.87
N GLU A 34 3.62 -20.52 4.38
CA GLU A 34 3.01 -21.74 4.95
C GLU A 34 2.54 -22.76 3.88
N GLY A 35 2.61 -22.40 2.60
CA GLY A 35 2.14 -23.25 1.49
C GLY A 35 0.61 -23.38 1.41
N ALA A 36 -0.12 -22.44 2.02
CA ALA A 36 -1.58 -22.40 2.05
C ALA A 36 -2.18 -21.43 1.00
N ALA A 37 -1.34 -20.71 0.25
CA ALA A 37 -1.78 -19.72 -0.73
C ALA A 37 -2.46 -20.31 -1.97
N ASP A 38 -3.45 -19.58 -2.46
CA ASP A 38 -4.05 -19.78 -3.78
C ASP A 38 -3.78 -18.56 -4.70
N ASP A 39 -4.33 -18.60 -5.91
CA ASP A 39 -4.19 -17.51 -6.88
C ASP A 39 -4.74 -16.18 -6.32
N GLU A 40 -5.77 -16.23 -5.47
CA GLU A 40 -6.33 -15.03 -4.87
C GLU A 40 -5.42 -14.43 -3.81
N THR A 41 -4.73 -15.26 -3.01
CA THR A 41 -3.68 -14.81 -2.08
C THR A 41 -2.61 -14.00 -2.82
N VAL A 42 -2.14 -14.49 -3.98
CA VAL A 42 -1.14 -13.79 -4.80
C VAL A 42 -1.72 -12.49 -5.36
N ASN A 43 -2.98 -12.50 -5.82
CA ASN A 43 -3.63 -11.30 -6.33
C ASN A 43 -3.82 -10.23 -5.24
N VAL A 44 -4.12 -10.61 -4.00
CA VAL A 44 -4.18 -9.68 -2.85
C VAL A 44 -2.83 -9.00 -2.65
N CYS A 45 -1.73 -9.77 -2.62
CA CYS A 45 -0.38 -9.22 -2.47
C CYS A 45 -0.04 -8.24 -3.59
N PHE A 46 -0.34 -8.60 -4.83
CA PHE A 46 -0.10 -7.74 -5.99
C PHE A 46 -0.90 -6.44 -5.91
N ARG A 47 -2.20 -6.52 -5.58
CA ARG A 47 -3.06 -5.33 -5.47
C ARG A 47 -2.59 -4.41 -4.34
N ALA A 48 -2.16 -4.95 -3.21
CA ALA A 48 -1.61 -4.16 -2.11
C ALA A 48 -0.42 -3.30 -2.55
N VAL A 49 0.59 -3.93 -3.16
CA VAL A 49 1.77 -3.23 -3.67
C VAL A 49 1.40 -2.24 -4.80
N HIS A 50 0.48 -2.62 -5.68
CA HIS A 50 0.03 -1.77 -6.78
C HIS A 50 -0.67 -0.50 -6.29
N SER A 51 -1.54 -0.62 -5.28
CA SER A 51 -2.26 0.51 -4.67
C SER A 51 -1.31 1.46 -3.96
N ILE A 52 -0.34 0.95 -3.18
CA ILE A 52 0.69 1.77 -2.52
C ILE A 52 1.49 2.57 -3.55
N LYS A 53 1.94 1.92 -4.63
CA LYS A 53 2.64 2.60 -5.74
C LYS A 53 1.77 3.67 -6.40
N GLY A 54 0.50 3.37 -6.66
CA GLY A 54 -0.45 4.29 -7.29
C GLY A 54 -0.67 5.55 -6.44
N GLY A 55 -0.95 5.38 -5.15
CA GLY A 55 -1.10 6.49 -4.22
C GLY A 55 0.19 7.30 -4.04
N ALA A 56 1.35 6.63 -3.94
CA ALA A 56 2.65 7.30 -3.88
C ALA A 56 2.90 8.20 -5.11
N GLY A 57 2.49 7.77 -6.30
CA GLY A 57 2.58 8.57 -7.51
C GLY A 57 1.70 9.84 -7.47
N ALA A 58 0.53 9.78 -6.85
CA ALA A 58 -0.35 10.94 -6.70
C ALA A 58 0.23 12.03 -5.77
N PHE A 59 1.13 11.66 -4.85
CA PHE A 59 1.80 12.59 -3.92
C PHE A 59 3.25 12.92 -4.30
N GLY A 60 3.75 12.43 -5.44
CA GLY A 60 5.15 12.67 -5.87
C GLY A 60 6.19 12.00 -4.98
N LEU A 61 5.86 10.88 -4.34
CA LEU A 61 6.76 10.11 -3.48
C LEU A 61 7.62 9.15 -4.33
N ASP A 62 8.49 9.72 -5.17
CA ASP A 62 9.20 8.98 -6.22
C ASP A 62 10.08 7.84 -5.70
N GLU A 63 10.69 7.98 -4.53
CA GLU A 63 11.47 6.91 -3.91
C GLU A 63 10.60 5.69 -3.56
N LEU A 64 9.40 5.92 -3.03
CA LEU A 64 8.44 4.88 -2.70
C LEU A 64 7.89 4.22 -3.97
N VAL A 65 7.56 5.01 -5.00
CA VAL A 65 7.15 4.47 -6.32
C VAL A 65 8.23 3.56 -6.89
N ARG A 66 9.49 4.01 -6.88
CA ARG A 66 10.63 3.23 -7.38
C ARG A 66 10.87 1.95 -6.57
N PHE A 67 10.66 2.00 -5.25
CA PHE A 67 10.79 0.84 -4.39
C PHE A 67 9.70 -0.19 -4.69
N ALA A 68 8.43 0.22 -4.70
CA ALA A 68 7.27 -0.66 -4.89
C ALA A 68 7.14 -1.25 -6.32
N HIS A 69 7.84 -0.68 -7.30
CA HIS A 69 7.82 -1.19 -8.69
C HIS A 69 8.79 -2.36 -8.93
N ARG A 70 9.73 -2.63 -8.01
CA ARG A 70 10.75 -3.67 -8.17
C ARG A 70 10.24 -5.04 -7.76
#